data_AF-A0A8S1H3M8-F1
#
_entry.id   AF-A0A8S1H3M8-F1
#
_cell.length_a   1.000
_cell.length_b   1.000
_cell.length_c   1.000
_cell.angle_alpha   90.00
_cell.angle_beta   90.00
_cell.angle_gamma   90.00
#
_symmetry.space_group_name_H-M   'P 1'
#
loop_
_entity.id
_entity.type
_entity.pdbx_description
1 polymer ?
#
loop_
_entity_poly.entity_id
_entity_poly.type
_entity_poly.pdbx_seq_one_letter_code
_entity_poly.pdbx_strand_id
1 'polypeptide(L)'
;MRFHGLPRFRTGRKYLRLLFLLLNVVFCITVITLLTGLTIFDRQHNNIVHDYVARKDDMIVLSTTFYKESKSFDPNTAVILFNAVQVFHLKHDVLNVKAETAADEEIDVLFKVQPVIGQLPFFCKWVPFIAVGQLPKGTIKAKLSTYQGEGMKLSLRDPFRAPRKVVACFSPLFLNERWQLLLATMEIYSHYGAFMQFYVRSMITDLMTIVYTYKNVRVTPWPAVKLGRIRANGPTFDPNRELEFRNQAAAMTDCLLMYKESAEFVLFPDPDDIIIPHLARDYYGEFSRVFKMFPNAGAISYNISQASISATIEKGPDTITKEIVPVWWRAQAGHAPFASQGEVLWGKLVVRPERVDSVWIHRSYGIKDDFEQVALPAHINTGLHFRKWTFLQNSTFDLSRVPHYDPLLRNETEYRLFLAEDGEKIDKSFRRRINKEIVKKVYARLPTVSLYYPLIESCYNRIFYTKEQHSTCKGPEYCEIPSFPGLKCVNVESSFTTYAGYSNLYIHQLLATKFVYSDNGCKL
;
A
#
# COMPACT_ATOMS: atom_id res chain seq x y z
N MET A 1 34.15 -60.40 -63.53
CA MET A 1 32.85 -60.61 -62.85
C MET A 1 31.89 -59.51 -63.25
N ARG A 2 30.78 -59.88 -63.91
CA ARG A 2 29.64 -58.98 -64.18
C ARG A 2 28.90 -58.73 -62.86
N PHE A 3 28.68 -57.47 -62.47
CA PHE A 3 27.72 -57.16 -61.43
C PHE A 3 26.37 -56.78 -62.03
N HIS A 4 25.38 -57.61 -61.71
CA HIS A 4 23.96 -57.43 -62.02
C HIS A 4 23.38 -56.23 -61.27
N GLY A 5 22.51 -55.49 -61.95
CA GLY A 5 21.74 -54.37 -61.40
C GLY A 5 20.66 -54.81 -60.42
N LEU A 6 20.47 -54.00 -59.38
CA LEU A 6 19.41 -54.11 -58.37
C LEU A 6 18.18 -53.22 -58.74
N PRO A 7 16.98 -53.58 -58.29
CA PRO A 7 15.71 -53.04 -58.77
C PRO A 7 15.37 -51.65 -58.18
N ARG A 8 14.78 -50.78 -59.03
CA ARG A 8 14.30 -49.44 -58.67
C ARG A 8 13.14 -49.49 -57.68
N PHE A 9 13.39 -49.06 -56.44
CA PHE A 9 12.37 -48.77 -55.43
C PHE A 9 11.47 -47.59 -55.85
N ARG A 10 10.21 -47.87 -56.21
CA ARG A 10 9.18 -46.87 -56.57
C ARG A 10 8.36 -46.35 -55.38
N THR A 11 8.54 -46.90 -54.18
CA THR A 11 7.78 -46.55 -52.96
C THR A 11 8.31 -45.33 -52.21
N GLY A 12 9.59 -44.97 -52.36
CA GLY A 12 10.20 -43.84 -51.63
C GLY A 12 9.62 -42.46 -51.97
N ARG A 13 9.09 -42.25 -53.19
CA ARG A 13 8.56 -40.94 -53.61
C ARG A 13 7.26 -40.54 -52.90
N LYS A 14 6.42 -41.50 -52.49
CA LYS A 14 5.16 -41.19 -51.79
C LYS A 14 5.41 -40.79 -50.34
N TYR A 15 6.31 -41.50 -49.65
CA TYR A 15 6.71 -41.16 -48.28
C TYR A 15 7.47 -39.84 -48.22
N LEU A 16 8.34 -39.56 -49.20
CA LEU A 16 9.06 -38.29 -49.26
C LEU A 16 8.12 -37.09 -49.45
N ARG A 17 7.07 -37.24 -50.27
CA ARG A 17 6.03 -36.21 -50.45
C ARG A 17 5.21 -36.00 -49.19
N LEU A 18 4.84 -37.07 -48.50
CA LEU A 18 4.10 -36.99 -47.24
C LEU A 18 4.92 -36.30 -46.14
N LEU A 19 6.21 -36.64 -46.04
CA LEU A 19 7.15 -36.03 -45.10
C LEU A 19 7.33 -34.53 -45.39
N PHE A 20 7.49 -34.15 -46.67
CA PHE A 20 7.56 -32.74 -47.07
C PHE A 20 6.28 -31.98 -46.72
N LEU A 21 5.12 -32.59 -46.90
CA LEU A 21 3.84 -31.96 -46.60
C LEU A 21 3.68 -31.76 -45.09
N LEU A 22 4.05 -32.76 -44.28
CA LEU A 22 4.06 -32.66 -42.81
C LEU A 22 5.03 -31.59 -42.32
N LEU A 23 6.24 -31.51 -42.87
CA LEU A 23 7.21 -30.48 -42.52
C LEU A 23 6.72 -29.06 -42.85
N ASN A 24 6.07 -28.88 -44.00
CA ASN A 24 5.47 -27.60 -44.36
C ASN A 24 4.30 -27.21 -43.44
N VAL A 25 3.44 -28.17 -43.07
CA VAL A 25 2.34 -27.93 -42.13
C VAL A 25 2.88 -27.55 -40.75
N VAL A 26 3.89 -28.26 -40.23
CA VAL A 26 4.53 -27.93 -38.95
C VAL A 26 5.16 -26.54 -39.04
N PHE A 27 5.92 -26.23 -40.09
CA PHE A 27 6.51 -24.92 -40.29
C PHE A 27 5.47 -23.79 -40.32
N CYS A 28 4.36 -23.97 -41.06
CA CYS A 28 3.26 -23.00 -41.09
C CYS A 28 2.63 -22.80 -39.71
N ILE A 29 2.41 -23.88 -38.94
CA ILE A 29 1.86 -23.78 -37.58
C ILE A 29 2.83 -23.02 -36.67
N THR A 30 4.13 -23.30 -36.75
CA THR A 30 5.15 -22.60 -35.95
C THR A 30 5.21 -21.11 -36.29
N VAL A 31 5.17 -20.76 -37.59
CA VAL A 31 5.15 -19.36 -38.05
C VAL A 31 3.88 -18.65 -37.60
N ILE A 32 2.71 -19.26 -37.72
CA ILE A 32 1.45 -18.68 -37.24
C ILE A 32 1.52 -18.49 -35.72
N THR A 33 2.02 -19.48 -34.97
CA THR A 33 2.13 -19.39 -33.51
C THR A 33 3.10 -18.28 -33.10
N LEU A 34 4.25 -18.15 -33.79
CA LEU A 34 5.20 -17.05 -33.60
C LEU A 34 4.58 -15.69 -33.92
N LEU A 35 3.89 -15.56 -35.06
CA LEU A 35 3.24 -14.30 -35.45
C LEU A 35 2.09 -13.94 -34.50
N THR A 36 1.31 -14.92 -34.05
CA THR A 36 0.22 -14.68 -33.09
C THR A 36 0.78 -14.33 -31.71
N GLY A 37 1.84 -15.02 -31.28
CA GLY A 37 2.59 -14.72 -30.06
C GLY A 37 3.21 -13.33 -30.11
N LEU A 38 3.83 -12.96 -31.23
CA LEU A 38 4.34 -11.61 -31.48
C LEU A 38 3.22 -10.59 -31.49
N THR A 39 2.07 -10.85 -32.12
CA THR A 39 0.94 -9.89 -32.17
C THR A 39 0.29 -9.72 -30.79
N ILE A 40 0.21 -10.78 -29.98
CA ILE A 40 -0.30 -10.69 -28.60
C ILE A 40 0.70 -9.96 -27.71
N PHE A 41 1.98 -10.30 -27.82
CA PHE A 41 3.08 -9.62 -27.13
C PHE A 41 3.09 -8.14 -27.50
N ASP A 42 3.01 -7.84 -28.80
CA ASP A 42 2.95 -6.50 -29.37
C ASP A 42 1.69 -5.78 -28.90
N ARG A 43 0.51 -6.38 -28.86
CA ARG A 43 -0.70 -5.70 -28.36
C ARG A 43 -0.65 -5.41 -26.85
N GLN A 44 -0.01 -6.27 -26.06
CA GLN A 44 0.19 -6.07 -24.62
C GLN A 44 1.31 -5.07 -24.33
N HIS A 45 2.42 -5.12 -25.07
CA HIS A 45 3.54 -4.18 -24.94
C HIS A 45 3.23 -2.83 -25.61
N ASN A 46 2.65 -2.79 -26.80
CA ASN A 46 2.37 -1.56 -27.55
C ASN A 46 1.20 -0.77 -27.02
N ASN A 47 0.20 -1.35 -26.35
CA ASN A 47 -0.76 -0.51 -25.62
C ASN A 47 -0.10 0.20 -24.42
N ILE A 48 1.03 -0.31 -23.93
CA ILE A 48 1.89 0.39 -22.98
C ILE A 48 2.81 1.33 -23.79
N VAL A 49 3.70 0.82 -24.63
CA VAL A 49 4.71 1.60 -25.37
C VAL A 49 4.14 2.70 -26.30
N HIS A 50 3.04 2.50 -27.03
CA HIS A 50 2.47 3.51 -27.97
C HIS A 50 1.64 4.61 -27.28
N ASP A 51 0.94 4.32 -26.18
CA ASP A 51 0.39 5.39 -25.31
C ASP A 51 1.53 6.18 -24.62
N TYR A 52 2.70 5.55 -24.46
CA TYR A 52 3.92 6.10 -23.86
C TYR A 52 4.81 6.91 -24.83
N VAL A 53 4.47 6.95 -26.13
CA VAL A 53 4.99 7.96 -27.07
C VAL A 53 4.20 9.27 -26.93
N ALA A 54 3.87 9.65 -25.69
CA ALA A 54 3.55 11.03 -25.43
C ALA A 54 4.80 11.86 -25.71
N ARG A 55 4.69 12.87 -26.58
CA ARG A 55 5.81 13.81 -26.85
C ARG A 55 6.28 14.55 -25.58
N LYS A 56 5.50 14.47 -24.49
CA LYS A 56 5.76 15.09 -23.18
C LYS A 56 5.32 14.13 -22.07
N ASP A 57 6.18 13.88 -21.10
CA ASP A 57 5.92 13.09 -19.90
C ASP A 57 5.22 13.94 -18.81
N ASP A 58 4.64 13.30 -17.80
CA ASP A 58 3.95 13.95 -16.70
C ASP A 58 4.53 13.46 -15.35
N MET A 59 4.72 14.39 -14.40
CA MET A 59 5.25 14.15 -13.05
C MET A 59 4.36 14.82 -12.01
N ILE A 60 3.88 14.07 -11.02
CA ILE A 60 3.03 14.59 -9.94
C ILE A 60 3.82 14.61 -8.64
N VAL A 61 4.22 15.80 -8.20
CA VAL A 61 4.96 15.96 -6.94
C VAL A 61 3.98 15.93 -5.77
N LEU A 62 4.13 14.90 -4.93
CA LEU A 62 3.29 14.68 -3.75
C LEU A 62 3.87 15.39 -2.52
N SER A 63 5.19 15.31 -2.33
CA SER A 63 5.86 15.93 -1.20
C SER A 63 7.36 16.13 -1.43
N THR A 64 7.98 16.99 -0.62
CA THR A 64 9.43 17.16 -0.58
C THR A 64 9.89 17.26 0.87
N THR A 65 10.51 16.20 1.39
CA THR A 65 11.01 16.15 2.76
C THR A 65 12.47 16.56 2.80
N PHE A 66 12.81 17.55 3.64
CA PHE A 66 14.17 18.07 3.80
C PHE A 66 14.78 17.65 5.13
N TYR A 67 15.98 17.08 5.07
CA TYR A 67 16.73 16.56 6.19
C TYR A 67 17.98 17.40 6.40
N LYS A 68 17.88 18.40 7.28
CA LYS A 68 19.03 19.22 7.67
C LYS A 68 20.13 18.36 8.31
N GLU A 69 19.72 17.49 9.22
CA GLU A 69 20.52 16.46 9.88
C GLU A 69 19.76 15.14 9.73
N SER A 70 20.46 14.03 9.48
CA SER A 70 19.83 12.73 9.35
C SER A 70 20.73 11.60 9.78
N LYS A 71 20.16 10.60 10.45
CA LYS A 71 20.80 9.30 10.70
C LYS A 71 20.76 8.38 9.47
N SER A 72 19.99 8.79 8.46
CA SER A 72 19.57 7.95 7.36
C SER A 72 19.96 8.49 5.99
N PHE A 73 20.35 9.75 5.89
CA PHE A 73 20.84 10.39 4.69
C PHE A 73 22.02 11.28 5.09
N ASP A 74 22.79 11.71 4.10
CA ASP A 74 23.78 12.75 4.34
C ASP A 74 23.10 14.07 4.76
N PRO A 75 23.79 14.94 5.50
CA PRO A 75 23.24 16.24 5.91
C PRO A 75 22.78 17.09 4.72
N ASN A 76 21.72 17.87 4.94
CA ASN A 76 21.07 18.72 3.92
C ASN A 76 20.50 17.95 2.73
N THR A 77 20.12 16.68 2.90
CA THR A 77 19.44 15.92 1.84
C THR A 77 17.98 16.35 1.70
N ALA A 78 17.49 16.52 0.49
CA ALA A 78 16.06 16.61 0.18
C ALA A 78 15.60 15.40 -0.64
N VAL A 79 14.40 14.92 -0.33
CA VAL A 79 13.77 13.79 -1.01
C VAL A 79 12.43 14.24 -1.56
N ILE A 80 12.31 14.22 -2.89
CA ILE A 80 11.05 14.50 -3.60
C ILE A 80 10.33 13.17 -3.81
N LEU A 81 9.12 13.02 -3.27
CA LEU A 81 8.24 11.89 -3.57
C LEU A 81 7.24 12.31 -4.64
N PHE A 82 7.16 11.54 -5.72
CA PHE A 82 6.30 11.86 -6.85
C PHE A 82 5.78 10.62 -7.56
N ASN A 83 4.68 10.78 -8.29
CA ASN A 83 4.21 9.77 -9.23
C ASN A 83 4.56 10.17 -10.66
N ALA A 84 4.97 9.20 -11.45
CA ALA A 84 5.18 9.37 -12.88
C ALA A 84 4.88 8.05 -13.60
N VAL A 85 4.97 8.08 -14.92
CA VAL A 85 4.87 6.87 -15.73
C VAL A 85 5.97 5.86 -15.37
N GLN A 86 5.67 4.58 -15.47
CA GLN A 86 6.53 3.50 -14.99
C GLN A 86 7.97 3.50 -15.56
N VAL A 87 8.15 3.96 -16.79
CA VAL A 87 9.46 4.07 -17.46
C VAL A 87 10.14 5.42 -17.27
N PHE A 88 9.61 6.30 -16.41
CA PHE A 88 10.11 7.67 -16.22
C PHE A 88 11.61 7.70 -15.94
N HIS A 89 12.09 6.85 -15.03
CA HIS A 89 13.50 6.74 -14.66
C HIS A 89 14.45 6.32 -15.81
N LEU A 90 13.94 5.73 -16.89
CA LEU A 90 14.74 5.40 -18.08
C LEU A 90 14.98 6.62 -18.97
N LYS A 91 14.11 7.63 -18.89
CA LYS A 91 14.20 8.89 -19.63
C LYS A 91 14.81 10.01 -18.78
N HIS A 92 14.49 10.02 -17.49
CA HIS A 92 14.86 11.04 -16.51
C HIS A 92 15.46 10.33 -15.28
N ASP A 93 16.71 9.92 -15.38
CA ASP A 93 17.47 9.28 -14.29
C ASP A 93 17.93 10.29 -13.23
N VAL A 94 17.98 11.57 -13.61
CA VAL A 94 18.24 12.71 -12.72
C VAL A 94 17.24 13.85 -12.95
N LEU A 95 16.96 14.61 -11.90
CA LEU A 95 16.21 15.87 -11.94
C LEU A 95 17.12 17.02 -11.53
N ASN A 96 17.05 18.16 -12.24
CA ASN A 96 17.80 19.35 -11.84
C ASN A 96 17.00 20.17 -10.81
N VAL A 97 17.63 20.55 -9.72
CA VAL A 97 17.08 21.41 -8.69
C VAL A 97 18.00 22.61 -8.52
N LYS A 98 17.45 23.80 -8.75
CA LYS A 98 18.13 25.07 -8.45
C LYS A 98 17.94 25.43 -6.99
N ALA A 99 19.02 25.45 -6.23
CA ALA A 99 19.07 25.89 -4.84
C ALA A 99 19.49 27.36 -4.77
N GLU A 100 18.71 28.17 -4.07
CA GLU A 100 19.01 29.57 -3.77
C GLU A 100 19.51 29.63 -2.32
N THR A 101 20.73 30.15 -2.12
CA THR A 101 21.35 30.25 -0.79
C THR A 101 21.13 31.62 -0.16
N ALA A 102 21.39 31.76 1.13
CA ALA A 102 21.36 33.05 1.82
C ALA A 102 22.37 34.09 1.27
N ALA A 103 23.37 33.67 0.50
CA ALA A 103 24.32 34.53 -0.19
C ALA A 103 23.84 34.98 -1.59
N ASP A 104 22.59 34.68 -1.95
CA ASP A 104 22.00 34.93 -3.28
C ASP A 104 22.70 34.19 -4.42
N GLU A 105 23.39 33.09 -4.10
CA GLU A 105 23.96 32.18 -5.08
C GLU A 105 22.89 31.17 -5.54
N GLU A 106 22.69 31.06 -6.86
CA GLU A 106 21.93 29.96 -7.47
C GLU A 106 22.88 28.81 -7.84
N ILE A 107 22.63 27.64 -7.27
CA ILE A 107 23.44 26.43 -7.48
C ILE A 107 22.55 25.33 -8.07
N ASP A 108 22.95 24.77 -9.21
CA ASP A 108 22.31 23.59 -9.80
C ASP A 108 22.72 22.33 -9.04
N VAL A 109 21.74 21.53 -8.64
CA VAL A 109 21.91 20.29 -7.88
C VAL A 109 21.18 19.16 -8.60
N LEU A 110 21.86 18.04 -8.81
CA LEU A 110 21.25 16.86 -9.42
C LEU A 110 20.63 15.96 -8.35
N PHE A 111 19.36 15.62 -8.54
CA PHE A 111 18.62 14.69 -7.70
C PHE A 111 18.49 13.37 -8.45
N LYS A 112 19.02 12.28 -7.88
CA LYS A 112 18.95 10.96 -8.49
C LYS A 112 17.55 10.37 -8.34
N VAL A 113 16.94 9.95 -9.45
CA VAL A 113 15.62 9.32 -9.48
C VAL A 113 15.75 7.83 -9.19
N GLN A 114 14.89 7.33 -8.32
CA GLN A 114 14.82 5.92 -7.94
C GLN A 114 13.36 5.45 -7.91
N PRO A 115 13.02 4.30 -8.51
CA PRO A 115 11.69 3.75 -8.41
C PRO A 115 11.40 3.29 -6.97
N VAL A 116 10.20 3.58 -6.46
CA VAL A 116 9.72 3.00 -5.19
C VAL A 116 9.36 1.53 -5.37
N ILE A 117 8.99 1.13 -6.59
CA ILE A 117 8.60 -0.23 -6.95
C ILE A 117 9.54 -0.75 -8.03
N GLY A 118 10.38 -1.73 -7.70
CA GLY A 118 11.42 -2.24 -8.59
C GLY A 118 10.96 -3.30 -9.58
N GLN A 119 9.91 -4.07 -9.27
CA GLN A 119 9.25 -4.93 -10.25
C GLN A 119 8.01 -4.23 -10.78
N LEU A 120 8.08 -3.86 -12.05
CA LEU A 120 7.04 -3.17 -12.76
C LEU A 120 5.72 -3.95 -12.68
N PRO A 121 4.67 -3.47 -11.96
CA PRO A 121 3.34 -4.00 -12.17
C PRO A 121 2.93 -3.65 -13.60
N PHE A 122 3.05 -4.60 -14.54
CA PHE A 122 2.77 -4.39 -15.97
C PHE A 122 1.33 -3.90 -16.27
N PHE A 123 0.47 -3.88 -15.26
CA PHE A 123 -0.92 -3.43 -15.37
C PHE A 123 -1.14 -1.98 -14.94
N CYS A 124 -0.17 -1.33 -14.27
CA CYS A 124 -0.32 0.04 -13.77
C CYS A 124 0.60 1.02 -14.49
N LYS A 125 0.02 2.06 -15.12
CA LYS A 125 0.81 3.04 -15.89
C LYS A 125 1.61 3.98 -15.00
N TRP A 126 1.08 4.36 -13.84
CA TRP A 126 1.71 5.32 -12.92
C TRP A 126 2.16 4.65 -11.64
N VAL A 127 3.41 4.91 -11.28
CA VAL A 127 4.05 4.37 -10.07
C VAL A 127 4.82 5.48 -9.35
N PRO A 128 5.07 5.31 -8.04
CA PRO A 128 5.85 6.28 -7.29
C PRO A 128 7.36 6.14 -7.52
N PHE A 129 8.01 7.28 -7.41
CA PHE A 129 9.46 7.47 -7.44
C PHE A 129 9.87 8.39 -6.29
N ILE A 130 11.12 8.24 -5.87
CA ILE A 130 11.80 9.24 -5.07
C ILE A 130 12.91 9.86 -5.91
N ALA A 131 13.14 11.17 -5.75
CA ALA A 131 14.35 11.83 -6.23
C ALA A 131 15.13 12.36 -5.02
N VAL A 132 16.38 11.94 -4.88
CA VAL A 132 17.22 12.22 -3.70
C VAL A 132 18.41 13.06 -4.12
N GLY A 133 18.66 14.17 -3.43
CA GLY A 133 19.81 15.04 -3.67
C GLY A 133 20.21 15.85 -2.44
N GLN A 134 21.48 16.24 -2.35
CA GLN A 134 22.00 17.08 -1.28
C GLN A 134 21.95 18.55 -1.67
N LEU A 135 21.26 19.36 -0.88
CA LEU A 135 21.20 20.81 -1.07
C LEU A 135 22.42 21.49 -0.40
N PRO A 136 22.93 22.59 -0.98
CA PRO A 136 23.96 23.41 -0.34
C PRO A 136 23.55 23.87 1.06
N LYS A 137 24.54 23.99 1.95
CA LYS A 137 24.31 24.52 3.30
C LYS A 137 23.78 25.95 3.19
N GLY A 138 22.73 26.27 3.96
CA GLY A 138 22.12 27.60 3.92
C GLY A 138 21.16 27.82 2.74
N THR A 139 20.72 26.74 2.07
CA THR A 139 19.63 26.80 1.10
C THR A 139 18.36 27.34 1.77
N ILE A 140 17.82 28.43 1.24
CA ILE A 140 16.57 29.05 1.69
C ILE A 140 15.38 28.69 0.79
N LYS A 141 15.67 28.27 -0.44
CA LYS A 141 14.65 27.94 -1.44
C LYS A 141 15.22 26.96 -2.47
N ALA A 142 14.40 26.01 -2.88
CA ALA A 142 14.73 25.05 -3.92
C ALA A 142 13.65 25.10 -5.00
N LYS A 143 14.06 25.08 -6.27
CA LYS A 143 13.18 25.06 -7.44
C LYS A 143 13.51 23.82 -8.26
N LEU A 144 12.54 22.95 -8.50
CA LEU A 144 12.69 21.86 -9.46
C LEU A 144 12.67 22.48 -10.86
N SER A 145 13.81 22.45 -11.55
CA SER A 145 14.04 23.07 -12.85
C SER A 145 14.25 21.99 -13.90
N THR A 146 13.80 22.22 -15.13
CA THR A 146 14.43 21.54 -16.28
C THR A 146 15.54 22.43 -16.84
N TYR A 147 16.30 21.94 -17.83
CA TYR A 147 17.49 22.60 -18.40
C TYR A 147 17.28 24.05 -18.91
N GLN A 148 16.07 24.61 -18.91
CA GLN A 148 15.73 25.93 -19.46
C GLN A 148 15.51 27.04 -18.41
N GLY A 149 15.81 26.80 -17.12
CA GLY A 149 15.95 27.86 -16.11
C GLY A 149 14.68 28.34 -15.41
N GLU A 150 13.48 28.01 -15.90
CA GLU A 150 12.24 28.13 -15.12
C GLU A 150 12.04 26.92 -14.21
N GLY A 151 11.60 27.16 -12.96
CA GLY A 151 11.52 26.11 -11.94
C GLY A 151 10.33 26.21 -10.99
N MET A 152 9.77 25.05 -10.64
CA MET A 152 8.67 24.90 -9.69
C MET A 152 9.24 24.96 -8.28
N LYS A 153 8.82 25.94 -7.49
CA LYS A 153 9.24 26.04 -6.08
C LYS A 153 8.84 24.77 -5.32
N LEU A 154 9.81 24.10 -4.71
CA LEU A 154 9.59 22.94 -3.86
C LEU A 154 9.09 23.38 -2.48
N SER A 155 8.03 22.73 -2.00
CA SER A 155 7.50 22.93 -0.65
C SER A 155 8.26 22.02 0.32
N LEU A 156 9.39 22.52 0.83
CA LEU A 156 10.23 21.77 1.77
C LEU A 156 9.51 21.62 3.11
N ARG A 157 9.33 20.38 3.57
CA ARG A 157 8.82 20.05 4.91
C ARG A 157 9.89 19.31 5.73
N ASP A 158 9.93 19.56 7.03
CA ASP A 158 10.78 18.81 7.95
C ASP A 158 10.17 17.43 8.26
N PRO A 159 10.99 16.38 8.45
CA PRO A 159 10.53 15.14 9.06
C PRO A 159 10.09 15.36 10.51
N PHE A 160 9.30 14.44 11.05
CA PHE A 160 8.93 14.48 12.46
C PHE A 160 10.14 14.23 13.36
N ARG A 161 10.25 15.02 14.42
CA ARG A 161 11.36 14.94 15.40
C ARG A 161 10.99 14.29 16.72
N ALA A 162 9.69 14.21 17.04
CA ALA A 162 9.23 13.61 18.30
C ALA A 162 9.56 12.11 18.32
N PRO A 163 10.42 11.62 19.23
CA PRO A 163 10.87 10.23 19.22
C PRO A 163 9.71 9.25 19.38
N ARG A 164 9.73 8.18 18.58
CA ARG A 164 8.76 7.08 18.58
C ARG A 164 9.51 5.75 18.54
N LYS A 165 9.16 4.82 19.43
CA LYS A 165 9.72 3.47 19.39
C LYS A 165 9.22 2.69 18.18
N VAL A 166 7.91 2.71 17.96
CA VAL A 166 7.26 2.04 16.83
C VAL A 166 6.22 2.96 16.22
N VAL A 167 6.24 3.08 14.90
CA VAL A 167 5.18 3.73 14.12
C VAL A 167 4.51 2.70 13.21
N ALA A 168 3.18 2.64 13.20
CA ALA A 168 2.40 1.84 12.27
C ALA A 168 1.78 2.75 11.21
N CYS A 169 2.23 2.61 9.97
CA CYS A 169 1.82 3.37 8.80
C CYS A 169 0.76 2.59 8.01
N PHE A 170 -0.51 2.86 8.26
CA PHE A 170 -1.60 2.16 7.61
C PHE A 170 -1.80 2.62 6.17
N SER A 171 -2.24 1.70 5.32
CA SER A 171 -2.64 2.00 3.96
C SER A 171 -3.78 3.03 3.88
N PRO A 172 -3.89 3.79 2.78
CA PRO A 172 -4.93 4.80 2.63
C PRO A 172 -6.34 4.22 2.80
N LEU A 173 -7.08 4.76 3.77
CA LEU A 173 -8.49 4.46 4.03
C LEU A 173 -9.39 5.21 3.06
N PHE A 174 -10.42 4.56 2.55
CA PHE A 174 -11.40 5.15 1.62
C PHE A 174 -12.75 4.51 1.87
N LEU A 175 -13.82 5.29 1.69
CA LEU A 175 -15.21 4.86 1.90
C LEU A 175 -15.38 4.14 3.25
N ASN A 176 -14.59 4.53 4.26
CA ASN A 176 -14.44 3.72 5.44
C ASN A 176 -15.62 3.94 6.39
N GLU A 177 -16.41 2.89 6.56
CA GLU A 177 -17.61 2.85 7.41
C GLU A 177 -17.61 1.67 8.39
N ARG A 178 -16.73 0.68 8.17
CA ARG A 178 -16.61 -0.53 9.00
C ARG A 178 -15.75 -0.23 10.21
N TRP A 179 -16.39 0.32 11.21
CA TRP A 179 -15.74 0.81 12.42
C TRP A 179 -15.23 -0.31 13.34
N GLN A 180 -15.84 -1.50 13.35
CA GLN A 180 -15.54 -2.56 14.32
C GLN A 180 -14.07 -2.97 14.31
N LEU A 181 -13.58 -3.37 13.13
CA LEU A 181 -12.19 -3.77 12.98
C LEU A 181 -11.26 -2.57 13.16
N LEU A 182 -11.54 -1.42 12.52
CA LEU A 182 -10.64 -0.26 12.64
C LEU A 182 -10.42 0.11 14.11
N LEU A 183 -11.49 0.18 14.91
CA LEU A 183 -11.37 0.47 16.34
C LEU A 183 -10.67 -0.66 17.10
N ALA A 184 -10.88 -1.93 16.73
CA ALA A 184 -10.15 -3.05 17.30
C ALA A 184 -8.64 -2.94 17.03
N THR A 185 -8.21 -2.80 15.77
CA THR A 185 -6.78 -2.64 15.45
C THR A 185 -6.20 -1.37 16.10
N MET A 186 -6.97 -0.30 16.23
CA MET A 186 -6.50 0.88 16.96
C MET A 186 -6.26 0.62 18.46
N GLU A 187 -7.15 -0.11 19.14
CA GLU A 187 -6.95 -0.46 20.56
C GLU A 187 -5.78 -1.44 20.74
N ILE A 188 -5.61 -2.39 19.81
CA ILE A 188 -4.47 -3.31 19.78
C ILE A 188 -3.15 -2.58 19.71
N TYR A 189 -3.04 -1.76 18.67
CA TYR A 189 -1.79 -1.11 18.37
C TYR A 189 -1.47 -0.08 19.44
N SER A 190 -2.50 0.51 20.05
CA SER A 190 -2.34 1.35 21.24
C SER A 190 -1.82 0.55 22.45
N HIS A 191 -2.38 -0.63 22.71
CA HIS A 191 -1.98 -1.49 23.83
C HIS A 191 -0.52 -1.94 23.71
N TYR A 192 -0.11 -2.39 22.52
CA TYR A 192 1.27 -2.81 22.25
C TYR A 192 2.23 -1.65 21.94
N GLY A 193 1.82 -0.41 22.18
CA GLY A 193 2.71 0.76 22.22
C GLY A 193 3.07 1.39 20.87
N ALA A 194 2.33 1.10 19.80
CA ALA A 194 2.53 1.76 18.52
C ALA A 194 1.89 3.16 18.46
N PHE A 195 2.59 4.07 17.78
CA PHE A 195 2.00 5.30 17.26
C PHE A 195 1.47 5.03 15.85
N MET A 196 0.22 5.38 15.57
CA MET A 196 -0.44 5.03 14.30
C MET A 196 -0.56 6.25 13.40
N GLN A 197 -0.21 6.07 12.13
CA GLN A 197 -0.41 7.02 11.06
C GLN A 197 -1.44 6.47 10.09
N PHE A 198 -2.59 7.14 9.97
CA PHE A 198 -3.61 6.83 8.98
C PHE A 198 -3.60 7.88 7.87
N TYR A 199 -3.57 7.41 6.63
CA TYR A 199 -3.94 8.20 5.46
C TYR A 199 -5.41 7.99 5.17
N VAL A 200 -6.17 9.05 4.94
CA VAL A 200 -7.61 8.97 4.68
C VAL A 200 -7.94 9.72 3.40
N ARG A 201 -8.63 9.07 2.46
CA ARG A 201 -9.32 9.69 1.32
C ARG A 201 -10.77 10.00 1.67
N SER A 202 -11.46 9.06 2.33
CA SER A 202 -12.78 9.29 2.89
C SER A 202 -13.18 8.31 3.99
N MET A 203 -14.01 8.79 4.90
CA MET A 203 -14.50 8.05 6.07
C MET A 203 -15.80 8.69 6.57
N ILE A 204 -16.72 7.89 7.13
CA ILE A 204 -17.92 8.43 7.78
C ILE A 204 -17.55 9.36 8.93
N THR A 205 -18.27 10.48 9.08
CA THR A 205 -17.90 11.55 10.01
C THR A 205 -17.83 11.10 11.47
N ASP A 206 -18.76 10.23 11.89
CA ASP A 206 -18.79 9.74 13.26
C ASP A 206 -17.57 8.84 13.57
N LEU A 207 -17.12 8.02 12.62
CA LEU A 207 -15.90 7.22 12.79
C LEU A 207 -14.66 8.12 12.86
N MET A 208 -14.55 9.10 11.96
CA MET A 208 -13.44 10.07 11.98
C MET A 208 -13.36 10.79 13.32
N THR A 209 -14.50 11.17 13.89
CA THR A 209 -14.60 11.83 15.20
C THR A 209 -14.05 10.95 16.32
N ILE A 210 -14.36 9.64 16.30
CA ILE A 210 -13.83 8.69 17.28
C ILE A 210 -12.32 8.50 17.10
N VAL A 211 -11.85 8.37 15.86
CA VAL A 211 -10.42 8.21 15.53
C VAL A 211 -9.60 9.37 16.09
N TYR A 212 -10.09 10.59 15.98
CA TYR A 212 -9.42 11.78 16.54
C TYR A 212 -9.30 11.79 18.07
N THR A 213 -9.99 10.91 18.79
CA THR A 213 -9.86 10.82 20.26
C THR A 213 -8.65 10.01 20.72
N TYR A 214 -7.95 9.32 19.80
CA TYR A 214 -6.76 8.55 20.10
C TYR A 214 -5.52 9.47 20.09
N LYS A 215 -4.81 9.51 21.22
CA LYS A 215 -3.64 10.40 21.40
C LYS A 215 -2.41 9.92 20.63
N ASN A 216 -2.31 8.63 20.38
CA ASN A 216 -1.23 7.97 19.65
C ASN A 216 -1.59 7.77 18.18
N VAL A 217 -2.53 8.56 17.65
CA VAL A 217 -2.99 8.49 16.26
C VAL A 217 -2.76 9.82 15.59
N ARG A 218 -2.26 9.79 14.36
CA ARG A 218 -2.25 10.91 13.43
C ARG A 218 -3.02 10.52 12.19
N VAL A 219 -3.90 11.42 11.73
CA VAL A 219 -4.68 11.25 10.51
C VAL A 219 -4.29 12.33 9.52
N THR A 220 -3.89 11.93 8.33
CA THR A 220 -3.45 12.83 7.25
C THR A 220 -4.35 12.63 6.03
N PRO A 221 -4.83 13.72 5.39
CA PRO A 221 -5.61 13.58 4.17
C PRO A 221 -4.71 13.09 3.03
N TRP A 222 -5.17 12.12 2.26
CA TRP A 222 -4.44 11.58 1.11
C TRP A 222 -5.10 12.02 -0.20
N PRO A 223 -4.38 12.76 -1.08
CA PRO A 223 -4.99 13.40 -2.23
C PRO A 223 -5.32 12.41 -3.35
N ALA A 224 -6.52 12.57 -3.94
CA ALA A 224 -6.77 12.13 -5.31
C ALA A 224 -5.95 13.00 -6.27
N VAL A 225 -5.30 12.41 -7.27
CA VAL A 225 -4.55 13.15 -8.29
C VAL A 225 -5.52 13.86 -9.22
N LYS A 226 -5.23 15.12 -9.57
CA LYS A 226 -5.96 15.84 -10.61
C LYS A 226 -4.96 16.42 -11.60
N LEU A 227 -5.04 15.99 -12.86
CA LEU A 227 -4.31 16.67 -13.93
C LEU A 227 -5.07 17.94 -14.28
N GLY A 228 -4.36 19.06 -14.41
CA GLY A 228 -4.98 20.33 -14.79
C GLY A 228 -5.70 20.23 -16.13
N ARG A 229 -6.63 21.17 -16.40
CA ARG A 229 -7.43 21.22 -17.65
C ARG A 229 -6.58 21.19 -18.93
N ILE A 230 -5.33 21.65 -18.84
CA ILE A 230 -4.36 21.70 -19.95
C ILE A 230 -3.91 20.29 -20.37
N ARG A 231 -3.88 19.32 -19.44
CA ARG A 231 -3.30 17.99 -19.68
C ARG A 231 -4.31 16.85 -19.73
N ALA A 232 -5.49 17.01 -19.11
CA ALA A 232 -6.54 16.01 -19.23
C ALA A 232 -6.88 15.79 -20.72
N ASN A 233 -6.52 14.64 -21.29
CA ASN A 233 -6.71 14.27 -22.72
C ASN A 233 -8.20 14.10 -23.12
N GLY A 234 -9.12 14.61 -22.30
CA GLY A 234 -10.56 14.48 -22.41
C GLY A 234 -11.20 14.44 -21.01
N PRO A 235 -12.53 14.60 -20.90
CA PRO A 235 -13.26 14.44 -19.64
C PRO A 235 -13.22 13.01 -19.08
N THR A 236 -12.68 12.04 -19.84
CA THR A 236 -12.73 10.61 -19.54
C THR A 236 -11.42 10.04 -18.97
N PHE A 237 -10.30 10.75 -19.05
CA PHE A 237 -9.03 10.27 -18.50
C PHE A 237 -8.90 10.67 -17.02
N ASP A 238 -8.80 9.67 -16.14
CA ASP A 238 -8.57 9.84 -14.71
C ASP A 238 -7.26 9.15 -14.31
N PRO A 239 -6.20 9.89 -13.92
CA PRO A 239 -4.94 9.28 -13.50
C PRO A 239 -5.11 8.35 -12.29
N ASN A 240 -6.13 8.54 -11.45
CA ASN A 240 -6.34 7.69 -10.29
C ASN A 240 -6.72 6.25 -10.65
N ARG A 241 -7.27 6.03 -11.86
CA ARG A 241 -7.52 4.69 -12.42
C ARG A 241 -6.25 3.97 -12.87
N GLU A 242 -5.14 4.68 -12.93
CA GLU A 242 -3.84 4.22 -13.44
C GLU A 242 -2.74 4.27 -12.38
N LEU A 243 -3.10 4.57 -11.12
CA LEU A 243 -2.20 4.55 -9.97
C LEU A 243 -2.20 3.19 -9.29
N GLU A 244 -1.00 2.74 -8.94
CA GLU A 244 -0.78 1.51 -8.16
C GLU A 244 -1.59 1.52 -6.84
N PHE A 245 -2.57 0.60 -6.73
CA PHE A 245 -3.39 0.33 -5.53
C PHE A 245 -3.85 1.58 -4.75
N ARG A 246 -4.34 2.61 -5.46
CA ARG A 246 -4.75 3.93 -4.89
C ARG A 246 -3.58 4.74 -4.35
N ASN A 247 -2.44 4.63 -5.00
CA ASN A 247 -1.20 5.29 -4.62
C ASN A 247 -0.67 4.83 -3.25
N GLN A 248 -0.81 3.53 -2.96
CA GLN A 248 -0.49 2.96 -1.65
C GLN A 248 1.02 2.98 -1.37
N ALA A 249 1.85 2.60 -2.36
CA ALA A 249 3.31 2.66 -2.23
C ALA A 249 3.80 4.07 -1.91
N ALA A 250 3.20 5.10 -2.52
CA ALA A 250 3.55 6.49 -2.23
C ALA A 250 3.14 6.88 -0.80
N ALA A 251 1.95 6.49 -0.34
CA ALA A 251 1.51 6.80 1.04
C ALA A 251 2.42 6.17 2.09
N MET A 252 2.79 4.91 1.89
CA MET A 252 3.70 4.18 2.78
C MET A 252 5.10 4.81 2.76
N THR A 253 5.61 5.15 1.58
CA THR A 253 6.91 5.84 1.44
C THR A 253 6.86 7.25 2.05
N ASP A 254 5.77 8.00 1.88
CA ASP A 254 5.58 9.31 2.53
C ASP A 254 5.65 9.17 4.06
N CYS A 255 5.00 8.15 4.62
CA CYS A 255 5.07 7.84 6.04
C CYS A 255 6.50 7.53 6.50
N LEU A 256 7.20 6.66 5.76
CA LEU A 256 8.59 6.30 6.06
C LEU A 256 9.47 7.55 6.10
N LEU A 257 9.38 8.40 5.07
CA LEU A 257 10.16 9.64 4.98
C LEU A 257 9.84 10.58 6.15
N MET A 258 8.56 10.72 6.51
CA MET A 258 8.17 11.60 7.62
C MET A 258 8.66 11.11 9.00
N TYR A 259 8.75 9.79 9.22
CA TYR A 259 9.19 9.22 10.49
C TYR A 259 10.64 8.73 10.49
N LYS A 260 11.38 8.93 9.40
CA LYS A 260 12.73 8.38 9.21
C LYS A 260 13.69 8.75 10.35
N GLU A 261 13.56 9.96 10.87
CA GLU A 261 14.40 10.51 11.94
C GLU A 261 13.83 10.33 13.35
N SER A 262 12.52 10.06 13.48
CA SER A 262 11.86 9.95 14.80
C SER A 262 11.58 8.52 15.23
N ALA A 263 11.46 7.57 14.30
CA ALA A 263 11.11 6.19 14.61
C ALA A 263 12.34 5.28 14.73
N GLU A 264 12.30 4.32 15.67
CA GLU A 264 13.23 3.18 15.69
C GLU A 264 12.76 2.06 14.75
N PHE A 265 11.46 1.79 14.69
CA PHE A 265 10.86 0.86 13.75
C PHE A 265 9.61 1.45 13.10
N VAL A 266 9.38 1.11 11.83
CA VAL A 266 8.13 1.45 11.12
C VAL A 266 7.51 0.17 10.55
N LEU A 267 6.25 -0.07 10.89
CA LEU A 267 5.42 -1.18 10.43
C LEU A 267 4.44 -0.67 9.36
N PHE A 268 4.18 -1.45 8.32
CA PHE A 268 3.27 -1.13 7.21
C PHE A 268 2.11 -2.15 7.09
N PRO A 269 1.09 -2.06 7.95
CA PRO A 269 -0.07 -2.95 7.93
C PRO A 269 -1.22 -2.37 7.08
N ASP A 270 -2.13 -3.23 6.63
CA ASP A 270 -3.49 -2.81 6.30
C ASP A 270 -4.34 -2.75 7.59
N PRO A 271 -5.49 -2.07 7.59
CA PRO A 271 -6.33 -1.95 8.79
C PRO A 271 -6.85 -3.29 9.33
N ASP A 272 -6.87 -4.32 8.49
CA ASP A 272 -7.24 -5.71 8.79
C ASP A 272 -6.06 -6.63 9.10
N ASP A 273 -4.84 -6.09 9.18
CA ASP A 273 -3.67 -6.83 9.63
C ASP A 273 -3.36 -6.53 11.09
N ILE A 274 -3.12 -7.58 11.87
CA ILE A 274 -2.74 -7.48 13.27
C ILE A 274 -1.55 -8.39 13.55
N ILE A 275 -0.47 -7.82 14.07
CA ILE A 275 0.66 -8.59 14.62
C ILE A 275 0.51 -8.62 16.13
N ILE A 276 0.63 -9.79 16.75
CA ILE A 276 0.63 -9.94 18.20
C ILE A 276 2.08 -10.24 18.63
N PRO A 277 2.67 -9.45 19.55
CA PRO A 277 4.00 -9.75 20.09
C PRO A 277 4.04 -11.12 20.79
N HIS A 278 4.99 -11.97 20.39
CA HIS A 278 5.21 -13.29 20.99
C HIS A 278 6.61 -13.42 21.62
N LEU A 279 7.59 -12.70 21.08
CA LEU A 279 8.94 -12.63 21.62
C LEU A 279 9.01 -11.59 22.75
N ALA A 280 8.03 -10.70 22.89
CA ALA A 280 7.99 -9.61 23.86
C ALA A 280 6.58 -9.27 24.37
N ARG A 281 6.48 -8.22 25.20
CA ARG A 281 5.21 -7.69 25.73
C ARG A 281 4.65 -6.52 24.92
N ASP A 282 5.44 -5.96 24.00
CA ASP A 282 5.07 -4.82 23.17
C ASP A 282 5.77 -4.91 21.81
N TYR A 283 5.37 -4.06 20.85
CA TYR A 283 5.96 -4.06 19.52
C TYR A 283 7.44 -3.68 19.52
N TYR A 284 7.86 -2.80 20.43
CA TYR A 284 9.24 -2.37 20.48
C TYR A 284 10.18 -3.53 20.83
N GLY A 285 9.86 -4.28 21.88
CA GLY A 285 10.60 -5.45 22.31
C GLY A 285 10.54 -6.57 21.28
N GLU A 286 9.40 -6.76 20.60
CA GLU A 286 9.23 -7.74 19.53
C GLU A 286 10.23 -7.46 18.41
N PHE A 287 10.16 -6.25 17.84
CA PHE A 287 10.99 -5.86 16.70
C PHE A 287 12.46 -5.77 17.09
N SER A 288 12.77 -5.30 18.30
CA SER A 288 14.15 -5.31 18.81
C SER A 288 14.75 -6.71 18.86
N ARG A 289 13.98 -7.72 19.30
CA ARG A 289 14.44 -9.11 19.34
C ARG A 289 14.59 -9.67 17.94
N VAL A 290 13.64 -9.42 17.04
CA VAL A 290 13.72 -9.91 15.65
C VAL A 290 14.91 -9.31 14.91
N PHE A 291 15.12 -8.00 14.96
CA PHE A 291 16.28 -7.37 14.30
C PHE A 291 17.61 -7.71 14.99
N LYS A 292 17.60 -8.21 16.22
CA LYS A 292 18.79 -8.81 16.86
C LYS A 292 19.09 -10.20 16.31
N MET A 293 18.06 -10.98 15.94
CA MET A 293 18.23 -12.28 15.27
C MET A 293 18.70 -12.11 13.82
N PHE A 294 18.30 -11.03 13.15
CA PHE A 294 18.65 -10.72 11.76
C PHE A 294 19.35 -9.36 11.64
N PRO A 295 20.63 -9.25 12.05
CA PRO A 295 21.32 -7.97 12.16
C PRO A 295 21.49 -7.22 10.84
N ASN A 296 21.55 -7.94 9.71
CA ASN A 296 21.67 -7.38 8.35
C ASN A 296 20.31 -7.09 7.69
N ALA A 297 19.19 -7.30 8.40
CA ALA A 297 17.88 -6.96 7.85
C ALA A 297 17.68 -5.44 7.82
N GLY A 298 17.36 -4.89 6.65
CA GLY A 298 16.77 -3.55 6.52
C GLY A 298 15.25 -3.61 6.73
N ALA A 299 14.64 -4.70 6.27
CA ALA A 299 13.23 -4.99 6.39
C ALA A 299 12.99 -6.44 6.85
N ILE A 300 12.01 -6.63 7.72
CA ILE A 300 11.49 -7.94 8.11
C ILE A 300 10.07 -8.05 7.59
N SER A 301 9.79 -9.09 6.81
CA SER A 301 8.45 -9.44 6.36
C SER A 301 7.84 -10.44 7.33
N TYR A 302 6.86 -10.00 8.12
CA TYR A 302 6.02 -10.88 8.92
C TYR A 302 5.07 -11.61 7.98
N ASN A 303 5.18 -12.93 7.91
CA ASN A 303 4.19 -13.74 7.24
C ASN A 303 2.79 -13.45 7.80
N ILE A 304 1.78 -13.63 6.97
CA ILE A 304 0.40 -13.34 7.34
C ILE A 304 -0.44 -14.60 7.18
N SER A 305 -1.20 -14.91 8.23
CA SER A 305 -2.17 -16.00 8.27
C SER A 305 -3.57 -15.46 8.12
N GLN A 306 -4.39 -16.09 7.27
CA GLN A 306 -5.80 -15.75 7.14
C GLN A 306 -6.54 -16.03 8.45
N ALA A 307 -7.28 -15.03 8.93
CA ALA A 307 -8.13 -15.13 10.10
C ALA A 307 -9.54 -14.66 9.77
N SER A 308 -10.54 -15.23 10.45
CA SER A 308 -11.93 -14.78 10.36
C SER A 308 -12.34 -14.10 11.64
N ILE A 309 -13.22 -13.11 11.52
CA ILE A 309 -13.71 -12.32 12.64
C ILE A 309 -15.23 -12.36 12.68
N SER A 310 -15.79 -12.46 13.87
CA SER A 310 -17.22 -12.27 14.07
C SER A 310 -17.50 -11.08 14.96
N ALA A 311 -18.32 -10.15 14.48
CA ALA A 311 -18.68 -8.94 15.19
C ALA A 311 -20.18 -8.89 15.48
N THR A 312 -20.57 -8.23 16.58
CA THR A 312 -21.99 -7.93 16.85
C THR A 312 -22.38 -6.63 16.13
N ILE A 313 -23.65 -6.55 15.74
CA ILE A 313 -24.23 -5.36 15.08
C ILE A 313 -24.85 -4.39 16.11
N GLU A 314 -25.28 -4.92 17.25
CA GLU A 314 -26.00 -4.18 18.29
C GLU A 314 -25.08 -3.18 19.01
N LYS A 315 -25.61 -1.97 19.24
CA LYS A 315 -24.92 -0.90 19.99
C LYS A 315 -25.66 -0.65 21.29
N GLY A 316 -24.98 -0.65 22.43
CA GLY A 316 -25.61 -0.22 23.68
C GLY A 316 -24.68 -0.20 24.88
N PRO A 317 -25.06 0.49 25.97
CA PRO A 317 -24.21 0.70 27.14
C PRO A 317 -23.86 -0.59 27.90
N ASP A 318 -24.76 -1.58 27.92
CA ASP A 318 -24.49 -2.93 28.46
C ASP A 318 -23.82 -3.87 27.42
N THR A 319 -23.79 -3.43 26.17
CA THR A 319 -23.27 -4.09 24.96
C THR A 319 -21.81 -3.71 24.65
N ILE A 320 -21.28 -2.69 25.33
CA ILE A 320 -19.86 -2.31 25.34
C ILE A 320 -18.94 -3.50 25.68
N THR A 321 -19.45 -4.45 26.45
CA THR A 321 -18.86 -5.75 26.81
C THR A 321 -18.73 -6.74 25.65
N LYS A 322 -19.51 -6.53 24.57
CA LYS A 322 -19.87 -7.52 23.56
C LYS A 322 -19.45 -7.13 22.13
N GLU A 323 -18.69 -6.06 21.94
CA GLU A 323 -18.44 -5.49 20.59
C GLU A 323 -16.97 -5.60 20.13
N ILE A 324 -15.97 -5.29 20.96
CA ILE A 324 -14.55 -5.45 20.59
C ILE A 324 -13.96 -6.76 21.13
N VAL A 325 -14.12 -7.06 22.43
CA VAL A 325 -13.65 -8.34 22.99
C VAL A 325 -14.12 -9.54 22.20
N PRO A 326 -15.34 -9.56 21.63
CA PRO A 326 -15.73 -10.74 20.89
C PRO A 326 -15.33 -10.80 19.42
N VAL A 327 -15.02 -9.64 18.83
CA VAL A 327 -14.27 -9.53 17.57
C VAL A 327 -12.91 -10.23 17.74
N TRP A 328 -12.27 -10.09 18.91
CA TRP A 328 -11.06 -10.81 19.25
C TRP A 328 -11.25 -12.27 19.66
N TRP A 329 -12.27 -12.52 20.48
CA TRP A 329 -12.54 -13.81 21.09
C TRP A 329 -13.07 -14.85 20.10
N ARG A 330 -13.87 -14.40 19.11
CA ARG A 330 -14.55 -15.29 18.16
C ARG A 330 -13.79 -15.51 16.85
N ALA A 331 -12.53 -15.09 16.76
CA ALA A 331 -11.59 -15.75 15.84
C ALA A 331 -11.51 -17.29 16.08
N GLN A 332 -12.14 -17.79 17.16
CA GLN A 332 -11.97 -19.14 17.67
C GLN A 332 -13.24 -20.01 17.83
N ALA A 333 -14.48 -19.50 17.77
CA ALA A 333 -15.64 -20.29 18.27
C ALA A 333 -16.48 -21.04 17.21
N GLY A 334 -15.99 -21.19 15.98
CA GLY A 334 -16.70 -21.90 14.91
C GLY A 334 -15.98 -23.16 14.45
N HIS A 335 -16.06 -24.25 15.20
CA HIS A 335 -15.90 -25.67 14.77
C HIS A 335 -14.78 -26.06 13.78
N ALA A 336 -13.75 -25.25 13.64
CA ALA A 336 -12.49 -25.65 13.06
C ALA A 336 -11.41 -25.29 14.09
N PRO A 337 -10.46 -26.22 14.41
CA PRO A 337 -9.19 -25.78 14.97
C PRO A 337 -8.68 -24.63 14.12
N PHE A 338 -7.87 -23.74 14.68
CA PHE A 338 -7.24 -22.62 13.99
C PHE A 338 -6.62 -23.13 12.68
N ALA A 339 -7.42 -23.18 11.61
CA ALA A 339 -7.00 -23.54 10.30
C ALA A 339 -6.67 -22.18 9.72
N SER A 340 -5.48 -21.66 10.06
CA SER A 340 -4.74 -20.89 9.07
C SER A 340 -4.70 -21.78 7.84
N GLN A 341 -5.72 -21.74 6.97
CA GLN A 341 -5.67 -22.46 5.70
C GLN A 341 -4.35 -22.03 5.08
N GLY A 342 -3.46 -23.00 4.88
CA GLY A 342 -2.00 -22.92 4.89
C GLY A 342 -1.36 -22.07 3.79
N GLU A 343 -1.99 -20.97 3.42
CA GLU A 343 -1.45 -19.95 2.55
C GLU A 343 -0.79 -18.89 3.42
N VAL A 344 0.49 -19.10 3.70
CA VAL A 344 1.40 -18.00 4.01
C VAL A 344 1.41 -17.09 2.79
N LEU A 345 0.69 -15.97 2.89
CA LEU A 345 0.67 -14.95 1.84
C LEU A 345 1.85 -14.00 1.98
N TRP A 346 1.98 -13.12 0.99
CA TRP A 346 2.90 -11.99 0.98
C TRP A 346 2.84 -11.24 2.32
N GLY A 347 3.96 -11.20 3.04
CA GLY A 347 4.00 -10.71 4.42
C GLY A 347 3.90 -9.18 4.53
N LYS A 348 3.81 -8.67 5.76
CA LYS A 348 3.78 -7.24 6.08
C LYS A 348 5.12 -6.79 6.65
N LEU A 349 5.55 -5.60 6.26
CA LEU A 349 6.90 -5.14 6.54
C LEU A 349 7.01 -4.39 7.85
N VAL A 350 8.03 -4.75 8.63
CA VAL A 350 8.63 -3.90 9.65
C VAL A 350 10.02 -3.50 9.17
N VAL A 351 10.36 -2.22 9.18
CA VAL A 351 11.66 -1.73 8.71
C VAL A 351 12.39 -0.95 9.78
N ARG A 352 13.73 -0.93 9.64
CA ARG A 352 14.61 0.04 10.29
C ARG A 352 14.73 1.26 9.38
N PRO A 353 14.20 2.44 9.75
CA PRO A 353 14.10 3.56 8.82
C PRO A 353 15.43 4.03 8.25
N GLU A 354 16.52 3.87 9.00
CA GLU A 354 17.87 4.25 8.58
C GLU A 354 18.46 3.33 7.49
N ARG A 355 17.85 2.17 7.24
CA ARG A 355 18.31 1.12 6.30
C ARG A 355 17.48 1.04 5.03
N VAL A 356 16.42 1.85 4.92
CA VAL A 356 15.43 1.75 3.85
C VAL A 356 14.98 3.14 3.40
N ASP A 357 14.99 3.39 2.10
CA ASP A 357 14.64 4.66 1.45
C ASP A 357 13.22 4.68 0.88
N SER A 358 12.67 3.52 0.53
CA SER A 358 11.31 3.38 0.04
C SER A 358 10.69 2.04 0.42
N VAL A 359 9.36 1.98 0.47
CA VAL A 359 8.62 0.78 0.89
C VAL A 359 7.34 0.62 0.08
N TRP A 360 6.97 -0.64 -0.11
CA TRP A 360 5.68 -1.06 -0.62
C TRP A 360 5.10 -2.19 0.25
N ILE A 361 3.80 -2.41 0.16
CA ILE A 361 2.96 -3.24 1.04
C ILE A 361 3.59 -4.58 1.46
N HIS A 362 4.29 -5.27 0.55
CA HIS A 362 4.91 -6.57 0.80
C HIS A 362 6.43 -6.60 0.56
N ARG A 363 6.99 -5.53 -0.01
CA ARG A 363 8.40 -5.48 -0.38
C ARG A 363 8.97 -4.08 -0.30
N SER A 364 10.19 -3.96 0.21
CA SER A 364 10.98 -2.76 0.05
C SER A 364 11.91 -2.92 -1.15
N TYR A 365 11.93 -1.93 -2.03
CA TYR A 365 12.86 -1.86 -3.17
C TYR A 365 13.96 -0.83 -2.97
N GLY A 366 13.81 0.07 -2.00
CA GLY A 366 14.84 1.02 -1.60
C GLY A 366 15.61 0.56 -0.38
N ILE A 367 15.97 -0.74 -0.28
CA ILE A 367 16.84 -1.20 0.80
C ILE A 367 18.26 -0.75 0.47
N LYS A 368 18.93 -0.15 1.46
CA LYS A 368 20.32 0.31 1.27
C LYS A 368 21.27 -0.85 1.07
N ASP A 369 22.39 -0.54 0.43
CA ASP A 369 23.52 -1.47 0.29
C ASP A 369 23.89 -2.07 1.65
N ASP A 370 24.34 -3.33 1.64
CA ASP A 370 24.64 -4.17 2.82
C ASP A 370 23.44 -4.66 3.66
N PHE A 371 22.22 -4.27 3.30
CA PHE A 371 21.02 -4.75 3.97
C PHE A 371 20.10 -5.54 3.04
N GLU A 372 19.26 -6.38 3.64
CA GLU A 372 18.31 -7.21 2.91
C GLU A 372 16.90 -7.20 3.52
N GLN A 373 15.94 -7.71 2.75
CA GLN A 373 14.63 -8.07 3.27
C GLN A 373 14.64 -9.53 3.68
N VAL A 374 14.33 -9.81 4.96
CA VAL A 374 14.24 -11.17 5.49
C VAL A 374 12.78 -11.51 5.76
N ALA A 375 12.32 -12.68 5.31
CA ALA A 375 11.03 -13.22 5.70
C ALA A 375 11.14 -13.86 7.09
N LEU A 376 10.30 -13.41 8.04
CA LEU A 376 10.28 -13.99 9.37
C LEU A 376 9.67 -15.40 9.30
N PRO A 377 10.37 -16.45 9.74
CA PRO A 377 9.81 -17.79 9.79
C PRO A 377 8.52 -17.82 10.63
N ALA A 378 7.47 -18.46 10.11
CA ALA A 378 6.15 -18.47 10.75
C ALA A 378 6.15 -19.13 12.15
N HIS A 379 7.09 -20.03 12.44
CA HIS A 379 7.25 -20.62 13.78
C HIS A 379 7.79 -19.63 14.82
N ILE A 380 8.40 -18.51 14.40
CA ILE A 380 8.83 -17.43 15.29
C ILE A 380 7.64 -16.52 15.59
N ASN A 381 7.05 -15.93 14.54
CA ASN A 381 5.82 -15.15 14.64
C ASN A 381 5.17 -14.97 13.25
N THR A 382 3.86 -14.69 13.21
CA THR A 382 3.04 -14.40 12.03
C THR A 382 1.99 -13.35 12.39
N GLY A 383 1.63 -12.49 11.46
CA GLY A 383 0.48 -11.61 11.60
C GLY A 383 -0.82 -12.32 11.21
N LEU A 384 -1.94 -11.72 11.59
CA LEU A 384 -3.29 -12.17 11.29
C LEU A 384 -3.92 -11.20 10.30
N HIS A 385 -4.53 -11.71 9.24
CA HIS A 385 -5.28 -10.91 8.27
C HIS A 385 -6.75 -11.26 8.32
N PHE A 386 -7.55 -10.31 8.82
CA PHE A 386 -8.97 -10.48 9.07
C PHE A 386 -9.78 -10.15 7.84
N ARG A 387 -9.73 -11.01 6.82
CA ARG A 387 -10.50 -10.79 5.58
C ARG A 387 -11.95 -11.23 5.68
N LYS A 388 -12.23 -12.33 6.38
CA LYS A 388 -13.57 -12.94 6.45
C LYS A 388 -14.32 -12.44 7.69
N TRP A 389 -15.44 -11.76 7.48
CA TRP A 389 -16.21 -11.12 8.56
C TRP A 389 -17.62 -11.69 8.60
N THR A 390 -18.07 -12.05 9.80
CA THR A 390 -19.44 -12.48 10.03
C THR A 390 -20.10 -11.60 11.09
N PHE A 391 -21.30 -11.11 10.79
CA PHE A 391 -22.05 -10.28 11.72
C PHE A 391 -23.12 -11.12 12.42
N LEU A 392 -23.14 -11.08 13.75
CA LEU A 392 -24.02 -11.90 14.56
C LEU A 392 -25.04 -11.04 15.30
N GLN A 393 -26.31 -11.45 15.26
CA GLN A 393 -27.43 -10.72 15.85
C GLN A 393 -27.59 -10.99 17.35
N ASN A 394 -27.34 -12.21 17.81
CA ASN A 394 -27.48 -12.59 19.21
C ASN A 394 -26.42 -13.60 19.59
N SER A 395 -25.56 -13.26 20.54
CA SER A 395 -24.47 -14.16 20.84
C SER A 395 -23.93 -14.00 22.27
N THR A 396 -24.06 -15.07 23.04
CA THR A 396 -23.33 -15.27 24.31
C THR A 396 -21.90 -15.72 23.99
N PHE A 397 -20.93 -15.20 24.72
CA PHE A 397 -19.51 -15.47 24.51
C PHE A 397 -18.93 -16.11 25.77
N ASP A 398 -18.31 -17.28 25.62
CA ASP A 398 -17.59 -17.96 26.71
C ASP A 398 -16.16 -17.45 26.76
N LEU A 399 -15.85 -16.48 27.61
CA LEU A 399 -14.54 -15.79 27.75
C LEU A 399 -13.41 -16.65 28.36
N SER A 400 -13.58 -17.97 28.52
CA SER A 400 -12.60 -18.84 29.21
C SER A 400 -11.55 -19.52 28.31
N ARG A 401 -11.82 -19.71 27.02
CA ARG A 401 -10.97 -20.34 25.99
C ARG A 401 -10.14 -19.36 25.14
N VAL A 402 -8.87 -19.14 25.47
CA VAL A 402 -7.94 -18.32 24.66
C VAL A 402 -7.47 -19.10 23.42
N PRO A 403 -7.28 -18.49 22.23
CA PRO A 403 -6.80 -19.18 21.04
C PRO A 403 -5.35 -19.62 21.19
N HIS A 404 -5.01 -20.73 20.55
CA HIS A 404 -3.64 -21.20 20.42
C HIS A 404 -3.00 -20.62 19.17
N TYR A 405 -1.72 -20.32 19.26
CA TYR A 405 -0.90 -19.90 18.14
C TYR A 405 -0.38 -21.14 17.40
N ASP A 406 -1.07 -21.57 16.35
CA ASP A 406 -0.64 -22.69 15.49
C ASP A 406 -0.52 -22.26 14.02
N PRO A 407 0.50 -21.48 13.66
CA PRO A 407 0.66 -20.97 12.29
C PRO A 407 1.00 -22.08 11.28
N LEU A 408 1.45 -23.25 11.74
CA LEU A 408 1.89 -24.37 10.90
C LEU A 408 0.89 -25.54 10.88
N LEU A 409 -0.27 -25.40 11.54
CA LEU A 409 -1.31 -26.44 11.63
C LEU A 409 -0.80 -27.79 12.13
N ARG A 410 0.17 -27.78 13.05
CA ARG A 410 0.76 -29.02 13.55
C ARG A 410 -0.05 -29.64 14.68
N ASN A 411 -1.05 -28.93 15.22
CA ASN A 411 -1.75 -29.29 16.47
C ASN A 411 -0.78 -29.54 17.65
N GLU A 412 0.44 -28.99 17.57
CA GLU A 412 1.56 -29.24 18.48
C GLU A 412 1.79 -28.08 19.47
N THR A 413 1.00 -27.01 19.43
CA THR A 413 1.38 -25.74 20.06
C THR A 413 0.72 -25.51 21.42
N GLU A 414 1.53 -25.53 22.49
CA GLU A 414 1.16 -25.10 23.84
C GLU A 414 0.99 -23.56 23.97
N TYR A 415 1.39 -22.78 22.97
CA TYR A 415 1.42 -21.32 23.04
C TYR A 415 0.04 -20.70 22.78
N ARG A 416 -0.37 -19.78 23.66
CA ARG A 416 -1.55 -18.94 23.47
C ARG A 416 -1.25 -17.86 22.43
N LEU A 417 -2.21 -17.57 21.55
CA LEU A 417 -2.16 -16.50 20.54
C LEU A 417 -1.94 -15.13 21.18
N PHE A 418 -2.53 -14.91 22.36
CA PHE A 418 -2.29 -13.71 23.15
C PHE A 418 -2.45 -14.05 24.64
N LEU A 419 -2.04 -13.11 25.48
CA LEU A 419 -2.21 -13.24 26.93
C LEU A 419 -3.60 -12.75 27.34
N ALA A 420 -4.35 -13.52 28.12
CA ALA A 420 -5.70 -13.14 28.56
C ALA A 420 -5.74 -11.74 29.20
N GLU A 421 -4.71 -11.40 29.99
CA GLU A 421 -4.54 -10.08 30.61
C GLU A 421 -4.46 -8.93 29.59
N ASP A 422 -3.86 -9.16 28.42
CA ASP A 422 -3.82 -8.15 27.34
C ASP A 422 -5.23 -7.89 26.80
N GLY A 423 -6.01 -8.96 26.57
CA GLY A 423 -7.40 -8.86 26.13
C GLY A 423 -8.27 -8.05 27.10
N GLU A 424 -8.12 -8.30 28.41
CA GLU A 424 -8.83 -7.56 29.46
C GLU A 424 -8.44 -6.08 29.50
N LYS A 425 -7.14 -5.76 29.33
CA LYS A 425 -6.65 -4.37 29.31
C LYS A 425 -7.15 -3.63 28.08
N ILE A 426 -7.13 -4.28 26.92
CA ILE A 426 -7.65 -3.74 25.65
C ILE A 426 -9.14 -3.44 25.78
N ASP A 427 -9.93 -4.37 26.31
CA ASP A 427 -11.35 -4.16 26.60
C ASP A 427 -11.55 -2.94 27.49
N LYS A 428 -10.92 -2.94 28.66
CA LYS A 428 -11.06 -1.87 29.65
C LYS A 428 -10.68 -0.51 29.07
N SER A 429 -9.63 -0.44 28.25
CA SER A 429 -9.23 0.76 27.52
C SER A 429 -10.34 1.25 26.59
N PHE A 430 -10.87 0.35 25.76
CA PHE A 430 -11.95 0.65 24.83
C PHE A 430 -13.20 1.16 25.56
N ARG A 431 -13.68 0.44 26.58
CA ARG A 431 -14.87 0.85 27.36
C ARG A 431 -14.73 2.24 27.95
N ARG A 432 -13.57 2.50 28.57
CA ARG A 432 -13.27 3.81 29.15
C ARG A 432 -13.31 4.91 28.09
N ARG A 433 -12.89 4.62 26.85
CA ARG A 433 -12.91 5.57 25.75
C ARG A 433 -14.33 5.86 25.29
N ILE A 434 -15.12 4.82 24.99
CA ILE A 434 -16.46 5.00 24.44
C ILE A 434 -17.47 5.52 25.48
N ASN A 435 -17.21 5.32 26.78
CA ASN A 435 -18.03 5.89 27.84
C ASN A 435 -17.81 7.40 28.09
N LYS A 436 -16.83 8.03 27.43
CA LYS A 436 -16.69 9.49 27.47
C LYS A 436 -17.89 10.13 26.80
N GLU A 437 -18.49 11.15 27.41
CA GLU A 437 -19.78 11.70 26.99
C GLU A 437 -19.87 12.03 25.49
N ILE A 438 -18.85 12.72 24.95
CA ILE A 438 -18.79 13.08 23.53
C ILE A 438 -18.69 11.84 22.64
N VAL A 439 -17.82 10.88 23.01
CA VAL A 439 -17.59 9.65 22.24
C VAL A 439 -18.81 8.75 22.28
N LYS A 440 -19.48 8.63 23.44
CA LYS A 440 -20.68 7.82 23.63
C LYS A 440 -21.79 8.23 22.65
N LYS A 441 -22.03 9.54 22.51
CA LYS A 441 -23.04 10.09 21.59
C LYS A 441 -22.71 9.79 20.13
N VAL A 442 -21.43 9.87 19.75
CA VAL A 442 -20.96 9.60 18.38
C VAL A 442 -21.00 8.11 18.08
N TYR A 443 -20.54 7.28 19.01
CA TYR A 443 -20.53 5.82 18.92
C TYR A 443 -21.93 5.25 18.66
N ALA A 444 -22.93 5.75 19.39
CA ALA A 444 -24.32 5.33 19.23
C ALA A 444 -24.88 5.57 17.82
N ARG A 445 -24.31 6.52 17.06
CA ARG A 445 -24.73 6.87 15.70
C ARG A 445 -23.95 6.16 14.60
N LEU A 446 -22.89 5.42 14.93
CA LEU A 446 -22.18 4.63 13.94
C LEU A 446 -23.16 3.70 13.21
N PRO A 447 -22.91 3.32 11.94
CA PRO A 447 -23.82 2.48 11.19
C PRO A 447 -23.87 1.05 11.78
N THR A 448 -25.06 0.45 11.79
CA THR A 448 -25.28 -0.96 12.08
C THR A 448 -25.20 -1.83 10.83
N VAL A 449 -25.33 -1.21 9.65
CA VAL A 449 -25.27 -1.88 8.35
C VAL A 449 -24.21 -1.18 7.49
N SER A 450 -23.39 -1.96 6.78
CA SER A 450 -22.43 -1.44 5.81
C SER A 450 -23.13 -1.07 4.50
N LEU A 451 -23.02 0.18 4.05
CA LEU A 451 -23.55 0.67 2.77
C LEU A 451 -22.52 0.52 1.64
N TYR A 452 -21.28 0.93 1.89
CA TYR A 452 -20.18 0.88 0.94
C TYR A 452 -19.54 -0.49 0.81
N TYR A 453 -19.33 -1.22 1.91
CA TYR A 453 -18.54 -2.45 1.84
C TYR A 453 -19.11 -3.50 0.88
N PRO A 454 -20.42 -3.84 0.87
CA PRO A 454 -20.93 -4.84 -0.06
C PRO A 454 -20.69 -4.46 -1.53
N LEU A 455 -20.75 -3.16 -1.84
CA LEU A 455 -20.47 -2.64 -3.18
C LEU A 455 -18.98 -2.77 -3.53
N ILE A 456 -18.11 -2.42 -2.59
CA ILE A 456 -16.66 -2.53 -2.75
C ILE A 456 -16.24 -3.99 -2.85
N GLU A 457 -16.73 -4.88 -2.00
CA GLU A 457 -16.42 -6.31 -2.01
C GLU A 457 -16.85 -6.94 -3.33
N SER A 458 -18.09 -6.70 -3.78
CA SER A 458 -18.58 -7.17 -5.08
C SER A 458 -17.69 -6.68 -6.22
N CYS A 459 -17.34 -5.39 -6.22
CA CYS A 459 -16.48 -4.79 -7.21
C CYS A 459 -15.03 -5.33 -7.18
N TYR A 460 -14.44 -5.50 -5.99
CA TYR A 460 -13.10 -6.06 -5.82
C TYR A 460 -13.06 -7.51 -6.26
N ASN A 461 -14.08 -8.30 -5.93
CA ASN A 461 -14.20 -9.68 -6.41
C ASN A 461 -14.22 -9.72 -7.95
N ARG A 462 -14.93 -8.79 -8.59
CA ARG A 462 -14.87 -8.59 -10.04
C ARG A 462 -13.46 -8.20 -10.52
N ILE A 463 -12.88 -7.11 -10.04
CA ILE A 463 -11.59 -6.57 -10.52
C ILE A 463 -10.42 -7.53 -10.27
N PHE A 464 -10.37 -8.18 -9.11
CA PHE A 464 -9.22 -8.98 -8.69
C PHE A 464 -9.32 -10.45 -9.07
N TYR A 465 -10.52 -11.04 -9.05
CA TYR A 465 -10.71 -12.50 -9.13
C TYR A 465 -11.46 -12.97 -10.37
N THR A 466 -12.10 -12.06 -11.13
CA THR A 466 -12.61 -12.39 -12.46
C THR A 466 -11.58 -11.99 -13.51
N LYS A 467 -11.41 -12.81 -14.56
CA LYS A 467 -10.38 -12.61 -15.60
C LYS A 467 -10.64 -11.39 -16.51
N GLU A 468 -11.62 -10.55 -16.20
CA GLU A 468 -12.12 -9.50 -17.08
C GLU A 468 -11.18 -8.30 -17.24
N GLN A 469 -10.24 -8.07 -16.31
CA GLN A 469 -9.45 -6.82 -16.25
C GLN A 469 -7.96 -7.02 -15.91
N HIS A 470 -7.30 -8.03 -16.49
CA HIS A 470 -5.87 -8.29 -16.24
C HIS A 470 -4.92 -7.18 -16.74
N SER A 471 -5.37 -6.26 -17.60
CA SER A 471 -4.53 -5.26 -18.26
C SER A 471 -4.62 -3.85 -17.66
N THR A 472 -5.33 -3.65 -16.55
CA THR A 472 -5.53 -2.32 -15.95
C THR A 472 -5.14 -2.30 -14.48
N CYS A 473 -4.78 -1.12 -13.97
CA CYS A 473 -4.57 -0.90 -12.55
C CYS A 473 -5.79 -1.33 -11.76
N LYS A 474 -5.57 -2.06 -10.66
CA LYS A 474 -6.67 -2.50 -9.80
C LYS A 474 -6.92 -1.47 -8.72
N GLY A 475 -8.13 -0.90 -8.69
CA GLY A 475 -8.50 0.13 -7.72
C GLY A 475 -10.01 0.36 -7.63
N PRO A 476 -10.50 0.95 -6.53
CA PRO A 476 -11.90 1.29 -6.32
C PRO A 476 -12.41 2.35 -7.32
N GLU A 477 -11.53 3.04 -8.05
CA GLU A 477 -11.86 4.01 -9.10
C GLU A 477 -12.63 3.38 -10.29
N TYR A 478 -12.64 2.05 -10.38
CA TYR A 478 -13.45 1.27 -11.32
C TYR A 478 -14.79 0.78 -10.73
N CYS A 479 -15.06 1.09 -9.47
CA CYS A 479 -16.32 0.77 -8.81
C CYS A 479 -17.31 1.91 -9.00
N GLU A 480 -18.54 1.57 -9.38
CA GLU A 480 -19.65 2.52 -9.40
C GLU A 480 -20.21 2.62 -7.99
N ILE A 481 -19.77 3.65 -7.27
CA ILE A 481 -20.21 3.93 -5.90
C ILE A 481 -21.24 5.05 -5.95
N PRO A 482 -22.51 4.79 -5.56
CA PRO A 482 -23.53 5.82 -5.55
C PRO A 482 -23.28 6.83 -4.43
N SER A 483 -23.83 8.03 -4.61
CA SER A 483 -23.92 8.99 -3.51
C SER A 483 -25.06 8.58 -2.57
N PHE A 484 -24.89 8.85 -1.28
CA PHE A 484 -25.89 8.54 -0.25
C PHE A 484 -26.31 9.84 0.46
N PRO A 485 -27.37 10.52 -0.03
CA PRO A 485 -27.91 11.71 0.62
C PRO A 485 -28.27 11.44 2.09
N GLY A 486 -27.89 12.34 2.98
CA GLY A 486 -28.05 12.23 4.43
C GLY A 486 -26.90 11.51 5.15
N LEU A 487 -26.03 10.78 4.43
CA LEU A 487 -24.87 10.14 5.05
C LEU A 487 -23.73 11.14 5.21
N LYS A 488 -23.39 11.45 6.47
CA LYS A 488 -22.29 12.37 6.80
C LYS A 488 -20.94 11.69 6.64
N CYS A 489 -20.11 12.26 5.78
CA CYS A 489 -18.75 11.80 5.52
C CYS A 489 -17.73 12.93 5.53
N VAL A 490 -16.50 12.57 5.88
CA VAL A 490 -15.31 13.38 5.68
C VAL A 490 -14.64 12.87 4.41
N ASN A 491 -14.47 13.77 3.43
CA ASN A 491 -13.82 13.51 2.16
C ASN A 491 -12.54 14.34 2.04
N VAL A 492 -11.60 13.90 1.21
CA VAL A 492 -10.42 14.69 0.89
C VAL A 492 -10.63 15.48 -0.38
N GLU A 493 -10.35 16.78 -0.30
CA GLU A 493 -10.21 17.64 -1.45
C GLU A 493 -8.74 18.00 -1.67
N SER A 494 -8.28 17.82 -2.90
CA SER A 494 -6.94 18.16 -3.37
C SER A 494 -6.99 19.22 -4.48
N SER A 495 -5.98 20.08 -4.49
CA SER A 495 -5.76 21.09 -5.53
C SER A 495 -4.34 20.97 -6.08
N PHE A 496 -4.23 21.04 -7.40
CA PHE A 496 -2.97 20.96 -8.12
C PHE A 496 -2.80 22.17 -9.04
N THR A 497 -1.57 22.64 -9.18
CA THR A 497 -1.18 23.52 -10.29
C THR A 497 -0.31 22.72 -11.27
N THR A 498 -0.37 23.09 -12.54
CA THR A 498 0.42 22.45 -13.59
C THR A 498 1.37 23.47 -14.18
N TYR A 499 2.66 23.14 -14.15
CA TYR A 499 3.71 23.91 -14.78
C TYR A 499 3.96 23.34 -16.17
N ALA A 500 3.56 24.11 -17.19
CA ALA A 500 3.78 23.81 -18.60
C ALA A 500 5.05 24.50 -19.09
N GLY A 501 5.80 23.85 -19.99
CA GLY A 501 7.00 24.44 -20.59
C GLY A 501 8.33 23.80 -20.18
N TYR A 502 8.30 22.77 -19.32
CA TYR A 502 9.47 22.00 -18.97
C TYR A 502 9.77 21.06 -20.16
N SER A 503 11.02 20.98 -20.61
CA SER A 503 11.41 20.28 -21.84
C SER A 503 10.90 18.83 -21.87
N ASN A 504 9.81 18.58 -22.60
CA ASN A 504 9.09 17.32 -22.66
C ASN A 504 8.60 16.76 -21.30
N LEU A 505 8.37 17.64 -20.32
CA LEU A 505 7.84 17.26 -19.00
C LEU A 505 6.74 18.25 -18.57
N TYR A 506 5.67 17.77 -17.96
CA TYR A 506 4.74 18.59 -17.19
C TYR A 506 4.86 18.24 -15.73
N ILE A 507 4.91 19.26 -14.87
CA ILE A 507 5.02 19.07 -13.44
C ILE A 507 3.71 19.51 -12.78
N HIS A 508 3.07 18.59 -12.08
CA HIS A 508 1.85 18.82 -11.32
C HIS A 508 2.21 18.92 -9.84
N GLN A 509 2.10 20.12 -9.29
CA GLN A 509 2.38 20.37 -7.89
C GLN A 509 1.11 20.24 -7.06
N LEU A 510 1.16 19.43 -6.01
CA LEU A 510 0.14 19.46 -4.97
C LEU A 510 0.25 20.77 -4.16
N LEU A 511 -0.78 21.61 -4.23
CA LEU A 511 -0.82 22.90 -3.52
C LEU A 511 -1.43 22.77 -2.12
N ALA A 512 -2.55 22.07 -2.03
CA ALA A 512 -3.26 21.89 -0.78
C ALA A 512 -4.08 20.60 -0.79
N THR A 513 -4.14 19.98 0.38
CA THR A 513 -4.99 18.83 0.68
C THR A 513 -5.71 19.09 1.99
N LYS A 514 -7.05 18.98 2.00
CA LYS A 514 -7.85 19.23 3.20
C LYS A 514 -9.01 18.25 3.33
N PHE A 515 -9.45 18.04 4.57
CA PHE A 515 -10.69 17.35 4.87
C PHE A 515 -11.88 18.29 4.64
N VAL A 516 -12.91 17.78 3.96
CA VAL A 516 -14.17 18.48 3.66
C VAL A 516 -15.31 17.60 4.12
N TYR A 517 -16.26 18.19 4.86
CA TYR A 517 -17.44 17.50 5.35
C TYR A 517 -18.54 17.56 4.28
N SER A 518 -19.22 16.43 4.08
CA SER A 518 -20.30 16.24 3.12
C SER A 518 -21.44 15.49 3.80
N ASP A 519 -22.67 15.82 3.45
CA ASP A 519 -23.88 15.09 3.82
C ASP A 519 -24.41 14.21 2.67
N ASN A 520 -23.66 14.11 1.57
CA ASN A 520 -24.01 13.30 0.40
C ASN A 520 -23.11 12.08 0.24
N GLY A 521 -22.70 11.48 1.35
CA GLY A 521 -21.85 10.30 1.39
C GLY A 521 -20.35 10.56 1.15
N CYS A 522 -19.60 9.47 1.29
CA CYS A 522 -18.17 9.35 1.12
C CYS A 522 -17.84 9.18 -0.37
N LYS A 523 -16.72 9.77 -0.80
CA LYS A 523 -16.23 9.80 -2.19
C LYS A 523 -14.78 9.35 -2.27
N LEU A 524 -14.34 8.91 -3.44
CA LEU A 524 -12.95 8.51 -3.71
C LEU A 524 -12.07 9.71 -4.05
#